data_AF-A0AAN5BUQ3-F1
#
_entry.id   AF-A0AAN5BUQ3-F1
#
_cell.length_a   1.000
_cell.length_b   1.000
_cell.length_c   1.000
_cell.angle_alpha   90.00
_cell.angle_beta   90.00
_cell.angle_gamma   90.00
#
_symmetry.space_group_name_H-M   'P 1'
#
loop_
_entity.id
_entity.type
_entity.pdbx_description
1 polymer ?
#
loop_
_entity_poly.entity_id
_entity_poly.type
_entity_poly.pdbx_seq_one_letter_code
_entity_poly.pdbx_strand_id
1 'polypeptide(L)'
;MMLLNMRSIVCKALALVACATTVSGSLCPGPWSKDACQLFSESMDYLDRIYDPKAAYVFSPSATTALRHDTRTSVWYAVGLLARNQDDDVAQAMAIIQNVIEMQFKDPADQWWACV
;
A
#
# COMPACT_ATOMS: atom_id res chain seq x y z
N MET A 1 63.61 6.45 -25.20
CA MET A 1 62.58 6.05 -26.18
C MET A 1 61.25 6.05 -25.43
N MET A 2 60.41 7.06 -25.69
CA MET A 2 58.97 7.26 -25.33
C MET A 2 58.54 7.00 -23.87
N LEU A 3 58.24 7.99 -23.00
CA LEU A 3 57.09 8.94 -22.97
C LEU A 3 55.76 8.20 -23.21
N LEU A 4 54.77 8.16 -22.30
CA LEU A 4 54.00 9.31 -21.81
C LEU A 4 53.41 9.10 -20.39
N ASN A 5 53.51 10.18 -19.62
CA ASN A 5 52.79 10.53 -18.40
C ASN A 5 51.43 11.12 -18.80
N MET A 6 50.31 10.68 -18.21
CA MET A 6 49.01 11.35 -18.39
C MET A 6 48.39 11.68 -17.03
N ARG A 7 48.45 12.97 -16.71
CA ARG A 7 47.75 13.65 -15.63
C ARG A 7 46.24 13.64 -15.88
N SER A 8 45.47 13.75 -14.79
CA SER A 8 44.03 14.04 -14.74
C SER A 8 43.17 12.84 -15.15
N ILE A 9 42.30 12.32 -14.29
CA ILE A 9 41.01 12.96 -13.99
C ILE A 9 40.68 12.75 -12.51
N VAL A 10 40.66 13.87 -11.80
CA VAL A 10 39.90 14.02 -10.55
C VAL A 10 38.42 13.90 -10.91
N CYS A 11 37.76 12.82 -10.49
CA CYS A 11 36.32 12.84 -10.30
C CYS A 11 36.04 12.38 -8.87
N LYS A 12 35.95 13.39 -8.00
CA LYS A 12 35.52 13.29 -6.61
C LYS A 12 34.25 12.44 -6.56
N ALA A 13 34.32 11.29 -5.87
CA ALA A 13 33.13 10.57 -5.45
C ALA A 13 32.40 11.46 -4.43
N LEU A 14 31.43 12.22 -4.92
CA LEU A 14 30.52 12.99 -4.09
C LEU A 14 29.57 11.97 -3.44
N ALA A 15 29.86 11.61 -2.19
CA ALA A 15 28.93 10.83 -1.39
C ALA A 15 27.68 11.68 -1.16
N LEU A 16 26.64 11.44 -1.96
CA LEU A 16 25.30 11.93 -1.69
C LEU A 16 24.79 11.19 -0.45
N VAL A 17 24.92 11.83 0.71
CA VAL A 17 24.06 11.54 1.86
C VAL A 17 22.67 12.02 1.46
N ALA A 18 21.89 11.13 0.84
CA ALA A 18 20.46 11.32 0.72
C ALA A 18 19.90 11.21 2.14
N CYS A 19 19.76 12.36 2.81
CA CYS A 19 18.88 12.47 3.96
C CYS A 19 17.48 12.19 3.40
N ALA A 20 17.01 10.95 3.56
CA ALA A 20 15.63 10.60 3.28
C ALA A 20 14.79 11.43 4.25
N THR A 21 14.29 12.57 3.77
CA THR A 21 13.19 13.26 4.43
C THR A 21 12.03 12.29 4.38
N THR A 22 11.80 11.54 5.46
CA THR A 22 10.49 10.95 5.69
C THR A 22 9.54 12.13 5.75
N VAL A 23 8.87 12.42 4.63
CA VAL A 23 7.71 13.29 4.66
C VAL A 23 6.73 12.51 5.51
N SER A 24 6.69 12.81 6.81
CA SER A 24 5.53 12.48 7.63
C SER A 24 4.40 13.35 7.11
N GLY A 25 3.85 12.95 5.96
CA GLY A 25 2.55 13.43 5.53
C GLY A 25 1.62 13.11 6.68
N SER A 26 0.88 14.10 7.16
CA SER A 26 -0.16 13.82 8.14
C SER A 26 -1.03 12.71 7.53
N LEU A 27 -1.15 11.57 8.23
CA LEU A 27 -1.99 10.43 7.85
C LEU A 27 -3.44 10.85 7.57
N CYS A 28 -3.83 12.05 8.02
CA CYS A 28 -5.18 12.53 8.03
C CYS A 28 -5.29 13.90 7.35
N PRO A 29 -6.35 14.14 6.57
CA PRO A 29 -6.70 15.46 6.06
C PRO A 29 -6.93 16.48 7.19
N GLY A 30 -6.61 17.75 6.94
CA GLY A 30 -6.76 18.87 7.89
C GLY A 30 -8.14 19.08 8.55
N PRO A 31 -9.31 18.68 7.97
CA PRO A 31 -10.60 18.84 8.65
C PRO A 31 -10.93 17.78 9.72
N TRP A 32 -10.07 16.80 9.99
CA TRP A 32 -10.38 15.74 10.96
C TRP A 32 -10.06 16.14 12.40
N SER A 33 -10.89 15.69 13.35
CA SER A 33 -10.56 15.82 14.77
C SER A 33 -9.35 14.94 15.12
N LYS A 34 -8.64 15.29 16.21
CA LYS A 34 -7.52 14.50 16.72
C LYS A 34 -7.91 13.03 16.95
N ASP A 35 -9.10 12.78 17.50
CA ASP A 35 -9.55 11.44 17.86
C ASP A 35 -9.92 10.63 16.60
N ALA A 36 -10.52 11.27 15.59
CA ALA A 36 -10.79 10.64 14.31
C ALA A 36 -9.50 10.27 13.58
N CYS A 37 -8.51 11.16 13.59
CA CYS A 37 -7.22 10.90 13.00
C CYS A 37 -6.48 9.76 13.70
N GLN A 38 -6.51 9.72 15.04
CA GLN A 38 -5.91 8.64 15.81
C GLN A 38 -6.57 7.30 15.50
N LEU A 39 -7.91 7.23 15.52
CA LEU A 39 -8.64 5.99 15.22
C LEU A 39 -8.35 5.48 13.80
N PHE A 40 -8.29 6.38 12.82
CA PHE A 40 -7.93 6.02 11.45
C PHE A 40 -6.49 5.49 11.38
N SER A 41 -5.54 6.18 12.00
CA SER A 41 -4.13 5.79 11.98
C SER A 41 -3.93 4.41 12.61
N GLU A 42 -4.51 4.17 13.79
CA GLU A 42 -4.45 2.87 14.48
C GLU A 42 -5.13 1.76 13.66
N SER A 43 -6.24 2.07 12.99
CA SER A 43 -6.91 1.13 12.10
C SER A 43 -6.05 0.78 10.90
N MET A 44 -5.39 1.75 10.28
CA MET A 44 -4.48 1.53 9.15
C MET A 44 -3.27 0.71 9.59
N ASP A 45 -2.63 1.07 10.70
CA ASP A 45 -1.49 0.34 11.26
C ASP A 45 -1.84 -1.12 11.61
N TYR A 46 -3.08 -1.37 12.05
CA TYR A 46 -3.57 -2.73 12.25
C TYR A 46 -3.71 -3.48 10.92
N LEU A 47 -4.38 -2.89 9.93
CA LEU A 47 -4.63 -3.53 8.63
C LEU A 47 -3.34 -3.77 7.84
N ASP A 48 -2.39 -2.83 7.88
CA ASP A 48 -1.06 -2.97 7.27
C ASP A 48 -0.35 -4.25 7.76
N ARG A 49 -0.48 -4.58 9.05
CA ARG A 49 0.15 -5.78 9.66
C ARG A 49 -0.42 -7.11 9.17
N ILE A 50 -1.66 -7.12 8.70
CA ILE A 50 -2.37 -8.32 8.24
C ILE A 50 -2.65 -8.29 6.74
N TYR A 51 -2.08 -7.33 6.02
CA TYR A 51 -2.17 -7.24 4.58
C TYR A 51 -1.13 -8.16 3.91
N ASP A 52 -1.57 -8.93 2.92
CA ASP A 52 -0.72 -9.70 2.02
C ASP A 52 -0.57 -8.93 0.68
N PRO A 53 0.55 -8.22 0.48
CA PRO A 53 0.76 -7.44 -0.74
C PRO A 53 0.95 -8.32 -1.99
N LYS A 54 1.25 -9.62 -1.84
CA LYS A 54 1.38 -10.53 -2.99
C LYS A 54 0.02 -10.94 -3.52
N ALA A 55 -0.93 -11.19 -2.62
CA ALA A 55 -2.30 -11.54 -2.98
C ALA A 55 -3.17 -10.30 -3.20
N ALA A 56 -2.75 -9.13 -2.72
CA ALA A 56 -3.57 -7.93 -2.59
C ALA A 56 -4.89 -8.22 -1.84
N TYR A 57 -4.77 -8.88 -0.69
CA TYR A 57 -5.86 -9.15 0.24
C TYR A 57 -5.39 -9.01 1.69
N VAL A 58 -6.30 -8.64 2.57
CA VAL A 58 -6.13 -8.70 4.01
C VAL A 58 -6.49 -10.11 4.51
N PHE A 59 -5.64 -10.67 5.36
CA PHE A 59 -5.97 -11.88 6.11
C PHE A 59 -7.14 -11.60 7.07
N SER A 60 -8.02 -12.57 7.24
CA SER A 60 -9.13 -12.47 8.16
C SER A 60 -8.61 -12.22 9.59
N PRO A 61 -9.13 -11.21 10.29
CA PRO A 61 -8.72 -10.90 11.66
C PRO A 61 -9.22 -11.96 12.67
N SER A 62 -10.02 -12.92 12.23
CA SER A 62 -10.53 -13.98 13.09
C SER A 62 -9.48 -15.05 13.36
N ALA A 63 -9.18 -15.28 14.64
CA ALA A 63 -8.28 -16.34 15.10
C ALA A 63 -8.75 -17.77 14.73
N THR A 64 -10.00 -17.94 14.29
CA THR A 64 -10.56 -19.23 13.86
C THR A 64 -10.30 -19.55 12.38
N THR A 65 -9.69 -18.64 11.63
CA THR A 65 -9.45 -18.81 10.19
C THR A 65 -7.97 -19.09 9.91
N ALA A 66 -7.69 -20.16 9.17
CA ALA A 66 -6.33 -20.56 8.83
C ALA A 66 -5.75 -19.69 7.71
N LEU A 67 -5.26 -18.49 8.05
CA LEU A 67 -4.65 -17.52 7.12
C LEU A 67 -5.49 -17.31 5.85
N ARG A 68 -6.83 -17.22 6.02
CA ARG A 68 -7.74 -17.00 4.89
C ARG A 68 -7.81 -15.51 4.60
N HIS A 69 -7.84 -15.15 3.32
CA HIS A 69 -8.12 -13.80 2.89
C HIS A 69 -9.60 -13.45 3.11
N ASP A 70 -9.87 -12.21 3.53
CA ASP A 70 -11.23 -11.70 3.73
C ASP A 70 -11.51 -10.55 2.75
N THR A 71 -12.44 -10.79 1.82
CA THR A 71 -12.80 -9.84 0.77
C THR A 71 -13.32 -8.52 1.33
N ARG A 72 -14.19 -8.58 2.35
CA ARG A 72 -14.83 -7.39 2.92
C ARG A 72 -13.81 -6.48 3.59
N THR A 73 -12.94 -7.04 4.43
CA THR A 73 -11.88 -6.32 5.14
C THR A 73 -10.87 -5.75 4.14
N SER A 74 -10.57 -6.49 3.07
CA SER A 74 -9.70 -6.00 1.99
C SER A 74 -10.28 -4.76 1.31
N VAL A 75 -11.57 -4.75 0.99
CA VAL A 75 -12.23 -3.58 0.40
C VAL A 75 -12.20 -2.38 1.36
N TRP A 76 -12.45 -2.59 2.66
CA TRP A 76 -12.31 -1.52 3.66
C TRP A 76 -10.89 -0.96 3.73
N TYR A 77 -9.89 -1.84 3.68
CA TYR A 77 -8.50 -1.44 3.63
C TYR A 77 -8.17 -0.65 2.36
N ALA A 78 -8.68 -1.04 1.19
CA ALA A 78 -8.52 -0.27 -0.05
C ALA A 78 -9.08 1.16 0.07
N VAL A 79 -10.24 1.35 0.72
CA VAL A 79 -10.77 2.69 1.00
C VAL A 79 -9.84 3.47 1.93
N GLY A 80 -9.30 2.82 2.97
CA GLY A 80 -8.33 3.40 3.88
C GLY A 80 -7.04 3.83 3.18
N LEU A 81 -6.50 2.99 2.30
CA LEU A 81 -5.35 3.30 1.44
C LEU A 81 -5.63 4.54 0.57
N LEU A 82 -6.79 4.62 -0.07
CA LEU A 82 -7.16 5.81 -0.86
C LEU A 82 -7.34 7.07 0.00
N ALA A 83 -7.78 6.93 1.26
CA ALA A 83 -7.90 8.05 2.18
C ALA A 83 -6.53 8.52 2.70
N ARG A 84 -5.60 7.58 2.95
CA ARG A 84 -4.22 7.84 3.38
C ARG A 84 -3.41 8.46 2.23
N ASN A 85 -3.51 7.89 1.03
CA ASN A 85 -2.94 8.36 -0.22
C ASN A 85 -1.43 8.67 -0.14
N GLN A 86 -0.65 7.73 0.40
CA GLN A 86 0.80 7.82 0.51
C GLN A 86 1.47 6.70 -0.29
N ASP A 87 2.72 6.93 -0.70
CA ASP A 87 3.56 5.93 -1.37
C ASP A 87 2.84 5.15 -2.49
N ASP A 88 2.64 3.84 -2.33
CA ASP A 88 1.97 2.97 -3.30
C ASP A 88 0.51 2.64 -2.93
N ASP A 89 -0.09 3.35 -1.96
CA ASP A 89 -1.45 3.11 -1.47
C ASP A 89 -2.48 3.05 -2.60
N VAL A 90 -2.40 3.97 -3.58
CA VAL A 90 -3.31 3.99 -4.74
C VAL A 90 -3.16 2.74 -5.60
N ALA A 91 -1.92 2.26 -5.80
CA ALA A 91 -1.66 1.07 -6.59
C ALA A 91 -2.16 -0.19 -5.87
N GLN A 92 -1.92 -0.29 -4.56
CA GLN A 92 -2.40 -1.41 -3.74
C GLN A 92 -3.94 -1.42 -3.64
N ALA A 93 -4.56 -0.25 -3.47
CA ALA A 93 -6.02 -0.12 -3.48
C ALA A 93 -6.61 -0.56 -4.82
N MET A 94 -5.99 -0.16 -5.94
CA MET A 94 -6.40 -0.59 -7.27
C MET A 94 -6.29 -2.11 -7.44
N ALA A 95 -5.20 -2.72 -6.98
CA ALA A 95 -5.02 -4.18 -7.04
C ALA A 95 -6.11 -4.93 -6.26
N ILE A 96 -6.44 -4.47 -5.05
CA ILE A 96 -7.54 -5.05 -4.25
C ILE A 96 -8.87 -4.94 -5.01
N ILE A 97 -9.20 -3.76 -5.53
CA ILE A 97 -10.46 -3.52 -6.25
C ILE A 97 -10.56 -4.39 -7.51
N GLN A 98 -9.47 -4.53 -8.26
CA GLN A 98 -9.41 -5.38 -9.44
C GLN A 98 -9.66 -6.85 -9.07
N ASN A 99 -8.99 -7.37 -8.04
CA ASN A 99 -9.21 -8.74 -7.58
C ASN A 99 -10.66 -9.00 -7.16
N VAL A 100 -11.29 -8.05 -6.46
CA VAL A 100 -12.70 -8.14 -6.05
C VAL A 100 -13.64 -8.19 -7.27
N ILE A 101 -13.39 -7.35 -8.29
CA ILE A 101 -14.15 -7.37 -9.56
C ILE A 101 -13.92 -8.68 -10.33
N GLU A 102 -12.70 -9.23 -10.27
CA GLU A 102 -12.36 -10.49 -10.92
C GLU A 102 -13.14 -11.66 -10.33
N MET A 103 -13.28 -11.71 -9.00
CA MET A 103 -14.03 -12.75 -8.29
C MET A 103 -15.56 -12.62 -8.37
N GLN A 104 -16.08 -11.48 -8.84
CA GLN A 104 -17.52 -11.27 -8.96
C GLN A 104 -18.19 -12.31 -9.87
N PHE A 105 -19.35 -12.82 -9.48
CA PHE A 105 -20.20 -13.63 -10.35
C PHE A 105 -20.71 -12.78 -11.53
N LYS A 106 -20.34 -13.20 -12.75
CA LYS A 106 -20.55 -12.41 -13.98
C LYS A 106 -21.67 -12.94 -14.87
N ASP A 107 -22.13 -14.17 -14.67
CA ASP A 107 -23.22 -14.73 -15.45
C ASP A 107 -24.56 -14.13 -15.00
N PRO A 108 -25.29 -13.40 -15.87
CA PRO A 108 -26.60 -12.84 -15.52
C PRO A 108 -27.67 -13.89 -15.20
N ALA A 109 -27.45 -15.16 -15.55
CA ALA A 109 -28.33 -16.26 -15.20
C ALA A 109 -28.09 -16.78 -13.76
N ASP A 110 -26.95 -16.46 -13.15
CA ASP A 110 -26.66 -16.87 -11.77
C ASP A 110 -27.49 -16.06 -10.77
N GLN A 111 -28.04 -16.74 -9.77
CA GLN A 111 -28.72 -16.07 -8.64
C GLN A 111 -27.82 -15.10 -7.88
N TRP A 112 -26.50 -15.26 -8.01
CA TRP A 112 -25.47 -14.46 -7.36
C TRP A 112 -24.87 -13.40 -8.30
N TRP A 113 -25.46 -13.17 -9.48
CA TRP A 113 -24.97 -12.16 -10.41
C TRP A 113 -24.70 -10.83 -9.71
N ALA A 114 -23.52 -10.25 -9.99
CA ALA A 114 -22.99 -9.06 -9.36
C ALA A 114 -22.59 -9.17 -7.87
N CYS A 115 -22.72 -10.34 -7.23
CA CYS A 115 -22.16 -10.61 -5.90
C CYS A 115 -20.68 -11.02 -5.98
N VAL A 116 -19.97 -10.92 -4.85
CA VAL A 116 -18.57 -11.35 -4.65
C VAL A 116 -18.50 -12.42 -3.58
#